data_AF-A0A948DZ09-F1
#
_entry.id   AF-A0A948DZ09-F1
#
_cell.length_a   1.000
_cell.length_b   1.000
_cell.length_c   1.000
_cell.angle_alpha   90.00
_cell.angle_beta   90.00
_cell.angle_gamma   90.00
#
_symmetry.space_group_name_H-M   'P 1'
#
loop_
_entity.id
_entity.type
_entity.pdbx_description
1 polymer ?
#
loop_
_entity_poly.entity_id
_entity_poly.type
_entity_poly.pdbx_seq_one_letter_code
_entity_poly.pdbx_strand_id
1 'polypeptide(L)'
;EVFSKIRSERPDVVFTLGTRASKLAKEGLEYLPVVFSMVLDPGMIVGPNITGVSLDIPAGMKLKEVKRILPDIKRIGLIYSPGTISKYREISQVCRELDLQLITRKIDDRKDLPGALKGISRQIDCFLMIPDPKIYFPKSVEHLLLESLRRKFPVIGLSSFYTKAGALISFDCDYKDLGRQAGEITLKILDGEKPANIQPQKPRKIKFSLNLLAAQRLDIKIPSAIVEEASEVFGK
;
A
#
# COMPACT_ATOMS: atom_id res chain seq x y z
N GLU A 1 -19.93 25.27 -4.60
CA GLU A 1 -19.26 25.69 -5.85
C GLU A 1 -19.00 24.50 -6.81
N VAL A 2 -18.16 23.53 -6.45
CA VAL A 2 -17.77 22.41 -7.34
C VAL A 2 -18.96 21.64 -7.95
N PHE A 3 -19.97 21.24 -7.16
CA PHE A 3 -21.15 20.54 -7.71
C PHE A 3 -22.00 21.38 -8.64
N SER A 4 -22.07 22.71 -8.42
CA SER A 4 -22.79 23.60 -9.33
C SER A 4 -22.09 23.62 -10.70
N LYS A 5 -20.75 23.65 -10.71
CA LYS A 5 -19.95 23.60 -11.92
C LYS A 5 -20.12 22.27 -12.66
N ILE A 6 -20.05 21.15 -11.94
CA ILE A 6 -20.30 19.81 -12.53
C ILE A 6 -21.69 19.73 -13.15
N ARG A 7 -22.73 20.23 -12.46
CA ARG A 7 -24.10 20.25 -13.01
C ARG A 7 -24.22 21.09 -14.27
N SER A 8 -23.54 22.23 -14.34
CA SER A 8 -23.57 23.10 -15.53
C SER A 8 -22.82 22.51 -16.72
N GLU A 9 -21.72 21.78 -16.47
CA GLU A 9 -20.92 21.16 -17.52
C GLU A 9 -21.56 19.87 -18.09
N ARG A 10 -22.49 19.25 -17.35
CA ARG A 10 -23.22 18.03 -17.74
C ARG A 10 -22.28 16.92 -18.24
N PRO A 11 -21.25 16.52 -17.45
CA PRO A 11 -20.34 15.47 -17.88
C PRO A 11 -21.03 14.11 -17.90
N ASP A 12 -20.62 13.24 -18.82
CA ASP A 12 -21.08 11.85 -18.87
C ASP A 12 -20.52 11.01 -17.71
N VAL A 13 -19.31 11.34 -17.24
CA VAL A 13 -18.62 10.66 -16.13
C VAL A 13 -17.84 11.66 -15.30
N VAL A 14 -17.86 11.51 -13.97
CA VAL A 14 -17.05 12.30 -13.05
C VAL A 14 -15.89 11.45 -12.54
N PHE A 15 -14.66 11.95 -12.69
CA PHE A 15 -13.47 11.32 -12.12
C PHE A 15 -13.07 11.97 -10.80
N THR A 16 -12.94 11.19 -9.72
CA THR A 16 -12.55 11.69 -8.39
C THR A 16 -11.17 11.20 -7.97
N LEU A 17 -10.37 12.12 -7.43
CA LEU A 17 -9.06 11.83 -6.86
C LEU A 17 -9.12 11.93 -5.33
N GLY A 18 -8.96 10.79 -4.67
CA GLY A 18 -8.85 10.69 -3.21
C GLY A 18 -10.16 10.45 -2.49
N THR A 19 -10.04 10.00 -1.24
CA THR A 19 -11.17 9.59 -0.39
C THR A 19 -12.17 10.73 -0.17
N ARG A 20 -11.72 11.96 0.09
CA ARG A 20 -12.59 13.11 0.35
C ARG A 20 -13.44 13.48 -0.87
N ALA A 21 -12.82 13.58 -2.04
CA ALA A 21 -13.54 13.88 -3.28
C ALA A 21 -14.57 12.78 -3.62
N SER A 22 -14.18 11.52 -3.44
CA SER A 22 -15.05 10.37 -3.75
C SER A 22 -16.24 10.24 -2.78
N LYS A 23 -16.06 10.56 -1.50
CA LYS A 23 -17.17 10.63 -0.52
C LYS A 23 -18.15 11.76 -0.86
N LEU A 24 -17.63 12.95 -1.18
CA LEU A 24 -18.46 14.07 -1.61
C LEU A 24 -19.26 13.70 -2.88
N ALA A 25 -18.60 13.07 -3.86
CA ALA A 25 -19.30 12.61 -5.07
C ALA A 25 -20.39 11.57 -4.77
N LYS A 26 -20.15 10.64 -3.83
CA LYS A 26 -21.16 9.70 -3.36
C LYS A 26 -22.42 10.37 -2.83
N GLU A 27 -22.26 11.45 -2.07
CA GLU A 27 -23.39 12.18 -1.45
C GLU A 27 -24.07 13.16 -2.41
N GLY A 28 -23.33 13.73 -3.37
CA GLY A 28 -23.79 14.87 -4.17
C GLY A 28 -24.03 14.60 -5.65
N LEU A 29 -23.60 13.45 -6.17
CA LEU A 29 -23.59 13.10 -7.59
C LEU A 29 -24.19 11.72 -7.89
N GLU A 30 -25.19 11.29 -7.10
CA GLU A 30 -25.87 9.99 -7.25
C GLU A 30 -26.48 9.75 -8.66
N TYR A 31 -26.74 10.83 -9.39
CA TYR A 31 -27.31 10.84 -10.75
C TYR A 31 -26.25 10.73 -11.87
N LEU A 32 -24.95 10.73 -11.54
CA LEU A 32 -23.87 10.60 -12.52
C LEU A 32 -22.98 9.38 -12.22
N PRO A 33 -22.44 8.71 -13.25
CA PRO A 33 -21.35 7.77 -13.07
C PRO A 33 -20.12 8.45 -12.47
N VAL A 34 -19.53 7.80 -11.47
CA VAL A 34 -18.29 8.25 -10.81
C VAL A 34 -17.22 7.17 -10.90
N VAL A 35 -16.04 7.56 -11.37
CA VAL A 35 -14.83 6.73 -11.34
C VAL A 35 -13.86 7.31 -10.31
N PHE A 36 -13.52 6.56 -9.28
CA PHE A 36 -12.54 7.00 -8.28
C PHE A 36 -11.13 6.48 -8.58
N SER A 37 -10.14 7.23 -8.11
CA SER A 37 -8.77 6.76 -7.91
C SER A 37 -8.16 7.38 -6.65
N MET A 38 -6.94 6.96 -6.29
CA MET A 38 -6.22 7.44 -5.10
C MET A 38 -6.97 7.18 -3.77
N VAL A 39 -7.78 6.13 -3.71
CA VAL A 39 -8.54 5.71 -2.53
C VAL A 39 -7.96 4.41 -1.98
N LEU A 40 -7.52 4.38 -0.72
CA LEU A 40 -6.94 3.18 -0.12
C LEU A 40 -8.00 2.11 0.17
N ASP A 41 -9.03 2.46 0.93
CA ASP A 41 -10.16 1.58 1.24
C ASP A 41 -11.45 2.14 0.63
N PRO A 42 -11.89 1.58 -0.52
CA PRO A 42 -13.06 2.08 -1.22
C PRO A 42 -14.37 1.49 -0.68
N GLY A 43 -14.37 0.60 0.33
CA GLY A 43 -15.58 -0.11 0.76
C GLY A 43 -16.75 0.80 1.14
N MET A 44 -16.48 1.95 1.76
CA MET A 44 -17.50 2.96 2.08
C MET A 44 -17.85 3.89 0.90
N ILE A 45 -17.07 3.90 -0.17
CA ILE A 45 -17.23 4.79 -1.34
C ILE A 45 -17.99 4.10 -2.47
N VAL A 46 -17.73 2.82 -2.72
CA VAL A 46 -18.38 2.05 -3.78
C VAL A 46 -19.89 2.04 -3.59
N GLY A 47 -20.62 2.05 -4.70
CA GLY A 47 -22.07 2.13 -4.72
C GLY A 47 -22.64 1.96 -6.14
N PRO A 48 -23.97 2.13 -6.32
CA PRO A 48 -24.64 1.86 -7.60
C PRO A 48 -24.09 2.64 -8.81
N ASN A 49 -23.60 3.86 -8.57
CA ASN A 49 -23.06 4.75 -9.59
C ASN A 49 -21.55 4.98 -9.44
N ILE A 50 -20.87 4.30 -8.50
CA ILE A 50 -19.47 4.58 -8.17
C ILE A 50 -18.63 3.31 -8.22
N THR A 51 -17.64 3.32 -9.11
CA THR A 51 -16.59 2.28 -9.23
C THR A 51 -15.22 2.95 -9.40
N GLY A 52 -14.13 2.20 -9.57
CA GLY A 52 -12.81 2.78 -9.77
C GLY A 52 -11.66 1.88 -9.40
N VAL A 53 -10.50 2.49 -9.15
CA VAL A 53 -9.25 1.79 -8.85
C VAL A 53 -8.71 2.23 -7.49
N SER A 54 -8.49 1.28 -6.58
CA SER A 54 -7.95 1.56 -5.24
C SER A 54 -6.41 1.65 -5.24
N LEU A 55 -5.85 2.14 -4.13
CA LEU A 55 -4.41 2.08 -3.82
C LEU A 55 -4.02 0.80 -3.08
N ASP A 56 -4.94 -0.16 -2.93
CA ASP A 56 -4.70 -1.36 -2.13
C ASP A 56 -3.86 -2.39 -2.88
N ILE A 57 -2.53 -2.26 -2.79
CA ILE A 57 -1.59 -3.23 -3.35
C ILE A 57 -1.91 -4.64 -2.80
N PRO A 58 -2.20 -5.62 -3.67
CA PRO A 58 -2.45 -7.00 -3.24
C PRO A 58 -1.26 -7.57 -2.46
N ALA A 59 -1.53 -8.22 -1.32
CA ALA A 59 -0.47 -8.80 -0.48
C ALA A 59 0.38 -9.83 -1.24
N GLY A 60 -0.26 -10.63 -2.11
CA GLY A 60 0.39 -11.60 -3.00
C GLY A 60 1.45 -10.97 -3.90
N MET A 61 1.14 -9.83 -4.52
CA MET A 61 2.07 -9.13 -5.39
C MET A 61 3.27 -8.60 -4.59
N LYS A 62 3.00 -7.97 -3.44
CA LYS A 62 4.04 -7.43 -2.58
C LYS A 62 4.97 -8.52 -2.04
N LEU A 63 4.44 -9.60 -1.46
CA LEU A 63 5.24 -10.64 -0.83
C LEU A 63 6.05 -11.48 -1.82
N LYS A 64 5.54 -11.67 -3.05
CA LYS A 64 6.33 -12.29 -4.13
C LYS A 64 7.55 -11.47 -4.49
N GLU A 65 7.41 -10.15 -4.61
CA GLU A 65 8.55 -9.26 -4.85
C GLU A 65 9.52 -9.23 -3.67
N VAL A 66 9.03 -9.22 -2.43
CA VAL A 66 9.90 -9.32 -1.24
C VAL A 66 10.73 -10.61 -1.30
N LYS A 67 10.12 -11.76 -1.62
CA LYS A 67 10.83 -13.06 -1.73
C LYS A 67 11.81 -13.07 -2.91
N ARG A 68 11.48 -12.40 -4.03
CA ARG A 68 12.39 -12.27 -5.18
C ARG A 68 13.64 -11.46 -4.84
N ILE A 69 13.47 -10.37 -4.09
CA ILE A 69 14.54 -9.43 -3.75
C ILE A 69 15.35 -9.91 -2.53
N LEU A 70 14.70 -10.58 -1.58
CA LEU A 70 15.30 -11.13 -0.36
C LEU A 70 14.98 -12.63 -0.26
N PRO A 71 15.64 -13.49 -1.06
CA PRO A 71 15.27 -14.90 -1.18
C PRO A 71 15.45 -15.72 0.10
N ASP A 72 16.32 -15.28 1.01
CA ASP A 72 16.66 -16.03 2.23
C ASP A 72 15.68 -15.78 3.39
N ILE A 73 14.73 -14.85 3.25
CA ILE A 73 13.78 -14.56 4.34
C ILE A 73 12.82 -15.73 4.55
N LYS A 74 12.54 -16.04 5.81
CA LYS A 74 11.56 -17.04 6.20
C LYS A 74 10.53 -16.48 7.17
N ARG A 75 10.88 -15.46 7.95
CA ARG A 75 10.07 -14.91 9.05
C ARG A 75 9.78 -13.43 8.81
N ILE A 76 8.52 -13.09 8.62
CA ILE A 76 8.07 -11.71 8.41
C ILE A 76 7.42 -11.18 9.68
N GLY A 77 7.93 -10.08 10.19
CA GLY A 77 7.34 -9.33 11.29
C GLY A 77 6.22 -8.42 10.82
N LEU A 78 5.09 -8.42 11.52
CA LEU A 78 3.99 -7.49 11.28
C LEU A 78 3.36 -7.04 12.61
N ILE A 79 3.28 -5.73 12.80
CA ILE A 79 2.42 -5.16 13.84
C ILE A 79 1.17 -4.60 13.16
N TYR A 80 0.01 -4.87 13.74
CA TYR A 80 -1.27 -4.39 13.23
C TYR A 80 -2.19 -3.93 14.37
N SER A 81 -3.17 -3.10 14.05
CA SER A 81 -4.20 -2.63 14.98
C SER A 81 -5.57 -3.22 14.61
N PRO A 82 -6.61 -3.09 15.46
CA PRO A 82 -7.96 -3.57 15.12
C PRO A 82 -8.46 -3.09 13.74
N GLY A 83 -8.11 -1.87 13.34
CA GLY A 83 -8.53 -1.28 12.06
C GLY A 83 -7.90 -1.94 10.82
N THR A 84 -6.85 -2.75 11.00
CA THR A 84 -6.12 -3.39 9.90
C THR A 84 -6.16 -4.93 9.97
N ILE A 85 -7.11 -5.49 10.73
CA ILE A 85 -7.30 -6.93 10.89
C ILE A 85 -7.55 -7.66 9.56
N SER A 86 -8.30 -7.03 8.63
CA SER A 86 -8.57 -7.59 7.30
C SER A 86 -7.28 -7.76 6.51
N LYS A 87 -6.42 -6.73 6.51
CA LYS A 87 -5.11 -6.76 5.85
C LYS A 87 -4.17 -7.78 6.48
N TYR A 88 -4.15 -7.90 7.80
CA TYR A 88 -3.42 -8.97 8.49
C TYR A 88 -3.87 -10.36 8.02
N ARG A 89 -5.18 -10.62 7.93
CA ARG A 89 -5.70 -11.92 7.47
C ARG A 89 -5.26 -12.24 6.04
N GLU A 90 -5.34 -11.26 5.14
CA GLU A 90 -4.86 -11.40 3.76
C GLU A 90 -3.37 -11.76 3.71
N ILE A 91 -2.53 -11.02 4.44
CA ILE A 91 -1.08 -11.28 4.50
C ILE A 91 -0.79 -12.65 5.12
N SER A 92 -1.51 -13.04 6.18
CA SER A 92 -1.36 -14.35 6.83
C SER A 92 -1.69 -15.50 5.88
N GLN A 93 -2.70 -15.35 5.03
CA GLN A 93 -2.99 -16.33 3.99
C GLN A 93 -1.87 -16.41 2.96
N VAL A 94 -1.43 -15.29 2.40
CA VAL A 94 -0.38 -15.26 1.38
C VAL A 94 0.96 -15.77 1.93
N CYS A 95 1.31 -15.45 3.17
CA CYS A 95 2.52 -16.00 3.79
C CYS A 95 2.49 -17.53 3.82
N ARG A 96 1.35 -18.16 4.14
CA ARG A 96 1.21 -19.62 4.10
C ARG A 96 1.38 -20.17 2.69
N GLU A 97 0.84 -19.51 1.68
CA GLU A 97 0.98 -19.90 0.27
C GLU A 97 2.42 -19.77 -0.27
N LEU A 98 3.26 -18.96 0.39
CA LEU A 98 4.65 -18.70 -0.01
C LEU A 98 5.69 -19.35 0.90
N ASP A 99 5.28 -20.24 1.82
CA ASP A 99 6.13 -20.88 2.83
C ASP A 99 6.88 -19.88 3.74
N LEU A 100 6.19 -18.77 4.08
CA LEU A 100 6.69 -17.73 4.99
C LEU A 100 5.97 -17.82 6.34
N GLN A 101 6.74 -17.70 7.42
CA GLN A 101 6.21 -17.60 8.77
C GLN A 101 5.90 -16.13 9.10
N LEU A 102 4.64 -15.83 9.38
CA LEU A 102 4.23 -14.49 9.82
C LEU A 102 4.26 -14.38 11.35
N ILE A 103 5.18 -13.57 11.88
CA ILE A 103 5.30 -13.27 13.31
C ILE A 103 4.58 -11.96 13.59
N THR A 104 3.49 -12.01 14.36
CA THR A 104 2.64 -10.83 14.55
C THR A 104 2.49 -10.36 15.98
N ARG A 105 2.22 -9.05 16.11
CA ARG A 105 1.67 -8.46 17.33
C ARG A 105 0.49 -7.56 16.97
N LYS A 106 -0.64 -7.80 17.61
CA LYS A 106 -1.74 -6.85 17.63
C LYS A 106 -1.48 -5.82 18.72
N ILE A 107 -1.64 -4.53 18.42
CA ILE A 107 -1.67 -3.48 19.44
C ILE A 107 -3.00 -2.74 19.40
N ASP A 108 -3.55 -2.47 20.58
CA ASP A 108 -4.79 -1.71 20.73
C ASP A 108 -4.49 -0.22 20.98
N ASP A 109 -3.38 0.09 21.66
CA ASP A 109 -2.92 1.43 21.99
C ASP A 109 -1.50 1.70 21.44
N ARG A 110 -1.22 2.96 21.07
CA ARG A 110 0.09 3.40 20.57
C ARG A 110 1.20 3.22 21.62
N LYS A 111 0.86 3.29 22.91
CA LYS A 111 1.83 3.10 24.01
C LYS A 111 2.46 1.70 24.04
N ASP A 112 1.78 0.70 23.47
CA ASP A 112 2.24 -0.69 23.46
C ASP A 112 3.27 -0.96 22.34
N LEU A 113 3.40 -0.04 21.38
CA LEU A 113 4.21 -0.21 20.18
C LEU A 113 5.70 -0.49 20.47
N PRO A 114 6.39 0.23 21.39
CA PRO A 114 7.79 -0.08 21.71
C PRO A 114 7.97 -1.50 22.25
N GLY A 115 7.05 -1.96 23.10
CA GLY A 115 7.05 -3.32 23.65
C GLY A 115 6.81 -4.38 22.56
N ALA A 116 5.85 -4.12 21.67
CA ALA A 116 5.55 -4.99 20.54
C ALA A 116 6.75 -5.12 19.57
N LEU A 117 7.38 -3.99 19.19
CA LEU A 117 8.58 -3.96 18.36
C LEU A 117 9.73 -4.74 18.99
N LYS A 118 10.03 -4.47 20.27
CA LYS A 118 11.05 -5.19 21.03
C LYS A 118 10.78 -6.70 21.02
N GLY A 119 9.53 -7.10 21.22
CA GLY A 119 9.11 -8.50 21.27
C GLY A 119 9.30 -9.27 19.96
N ILE A 120 9.00 -8.65 18.81
CA ILE A 120 9.13 -9.34 17.51
C ILE A 120 10.53 -9.24 16.92
N SER A 121 11.29 -8.20 17.25
CA SER A 121 12.54 -7.86 16.55
C SER A 121 13.63 -8.96 16.54
N ARG A 122 13.59 -9.91 17.49
CA ARG A 122 14.53 -11.04 17.57
C ARG A 122 14.04 -12.30 16.85
N GLN A 123 12.83 -12.26 16.31
CA GLN A 123 12.11 -13.43 15.77
C GLN A 123 11.88 -13.33 14.26
N ILE A 124 12.35 -12.25 13.62
CA ILE A 124 12.00 -11.89 12.25
C ILE A 124 13.25 -11.71 11.41
N ASP A 125 13.12 -11.99 10.12
CA ASP A 125 14.16 -11.74 9.12
C ASP A 125 13.90 -10.42 8.39
N CYS A 126 12.66 -9.92 8.39
CA CYS A 126 12.31 -8.58 7.94
C CYS A 126 11.04 -8.08 8.65
N PHE A 127 10.82 -6.76 8.66
CA PHE A 127 9.59 -6.15 9.16
C PHE A 127 8.78 -5.59 8.00
N LEU A 128 7.52 -6.02 7.86
CA LEU A 128 6.60 -5.56 6.84
C LEU A 128 5.69 -4.44 7.37
N MET A 129 5.76 -3.28 6.73
CA MET A 129 4.80 -2.21 6.98
C MET A 129 3.50 -2.45 6.21
N ILE A 130 2.37 -2.10 6.83
CA ILE A 130 1.05 -2.01 6.19
C ILE A 130 0.46 -0.61 6.46
N PRO A 131 -0.45 -0.09 5.63
CA PRO A 131 -1.10 1.18 5.94
C PRO A 131 -1.86 1.11 7.27
N ASP A 132 -1.29 1.68 8.33
CA ASP A 132 -1.89 1.72 9.67
C ASP A 132 -1.47 3.03 10.38
N PRO A 133 -2.32 4.07 10.39
CA PRO A 133 -1.97 5.36 10.99
C PRO A 133 -1.91 5.32 12.52
N LYS A 134 -2.39 4.24 13.17
CA LYS A 134 -2.16 4.04 14.60
C LYS A 134 -0.70 3.64 14.83
N ILE A 135 -0.13 2.82 13.95
CA ILE A 135 1.23 2.30 14.08
C ILE A 135 2.28 3.23 13.46
N TYR A 136 2.02 3.81 12.29
CA TYR A 136 3.02 4.55 11.51
C TYR A 136 2.75 6.06 11.56
N PHE A 137 3.29 6.70 12.59
CA PHE A 137 3.39 8.13 12.78
C PHE A 137 4.87 8.53 12.88
N PRO A 138 5.26 9.79 12.69
CA PRO A 138 6.67 10.16 12.51
C PRO A 138 7.64 9.57 13.55
N LYS A 139 7.29 9.69 14.84
CA LYS A 139 8.11 9.17 15.95
C LYS A 139 8.20 7.64 15.99
N SER A 140 7.15 6.92 15.62
CA SER A 140 7.20 5.45 15.61
C SER A 140 7.98 4.90 14.41
N VAL A 141 7.88 5.58 13.26
CA VAL A 141 8.66 5.24 12.07
C VAL A 141 10.14 5.42 12.35
N GLU A 142 10.53 6.55 12.93
CA GLU A 142 11.91 6.79 13.37
C GLU A 142 12.40 5.70 14.32
N HIS A 143 11.61 5.37 15.34
CA HIS A 143 11.96 4.32 16.31
C HIS A 143 12.10 2.94 15.64
N LEU A 144 11.18 2.56 14.74
CA LEU A 144 11.23 1.31 13.99
C LEU A 144 12.52 1.22 13.15
N LEU A 145 12.87 2.27 12.43
CA LEU A 145 14.05 2.30 11.56
C LEU A 145 15.36 2.23 12.38
N LEU A 146 15.43 2.91 13.52
CA LEU A 146 16.57 2.79 14.44
C LEU A 146 16.70 1.38 15.02
N GLU A 147 15.59 0.76 15.45
CA GLU A 147 15.61 -0.61 15.96
C GLU A 147 15.96 -1.63 14.87
N SER A 148 15.51 -1.40 13.63
CA SER A 148 15.89 -2.17 12.43
C SER A 148 17.39 -2.22 12.23
N LEU A 149 18.07 -1.06 12.30
CA LEU A 149 19.53 -0.99 12.20
C LEU A 149 20.22 -1.65 13.39
N ARG A 150 19.78 -1.37 14.62
CA ARG A 150 20.37 -1.93 15.85
C ARG A 150 20.30 -3.45 15.91
N ARG A 151 19.24 -4.02 15.35
CA ARG A 151 18.93 -5.46 15.43
C ARG A 151 19.12 -6.19 14.12
N LYS A 152 19.60 -5.49 13.08
CA LYS A 152 19.91 -6.02 11.75
C LYS A 152 18.74 -6.76 11.08
N PHE A 153 17.58 -6.11 10.99
CA PHE A 153 16.48 -6.59 10.13
C PHE A 153 16.06 -5.48 9.15
N PRO A 154 15.85 -5.75 7.86
CA PRO A 154 15.33 -4.78 6.92
C PRO A 154 13.86 -4.47 7.17
N VAL A 155 13.49 -3.21 6.91
CA VAL A 155 12.10 -2.74 6.89
C VAL A 155 11.62 -2.68 5.43
N ILE A 156 10.46 -3.27 5.18
CA ILE A 156 9.72 -3.20 3.91
C ILE A 156 8.64 -2.11 4.07
N GLY A 157 8.86 -0.94 3.47
CA GLY A 157 8.05 0.25 3.62
C GLY A 157 6.88 0.37 2.64
N LEU A 158 6.12 1.46 2.81
CA LEU A 158 4.86 1.72 2.10
C LEU A 158 4.98 2.62 0.86
N SER A 159 6.09 3.36 0.73
CA SER A 159 6.36 4.27 -0.38
C SER A 159 7.83 4.73 -0.32
N SER A 160 8.31 5.41 -1.38
CA SER A 160 9.69 5.91 -1.44
C SER A 160 10.07 6.87 -0.31
N PHE A 161 9.08 7.53 0.32
CA PHE A 161 9.28 8.30 1.55
C PHE A 161 9.95 7.46 2.65
N TYR A 162 9.49 6.23 2.86
CA TYR A 162 10.03 5.35 3.89
C TYR A 162 11.41 4.80 3.51
N THR A 163 11.62 4.50 2.23
CA THR A 163 12.94 4.10 1.71
C THR A 163 13.97 5.21 1.95
N LYS A 164 13.62 6.46 1.63
CA LYS A 164 14.46 7.63 1.89
C LYS A 164 14.72 7.85 3.38
N ALA A 165 13.75 7.53 4.24
CA ALA A 165 13.89 7.63 5.69
C ALA A 165 14.79 6.54 6.31
N GLY A 166 15.02 5.42 5.62
CA GLY A 166 15.91 4.35 6.09
C GLY A 166 15.36 2.93 5.95
N ALA A 167 14.14 2.74 5.43
CA ALA A 167 13.68 1.41 5.05
C ALA A 167 14.54 0.85 3.91
N LEU A 168 14.75 -0.46 3.88
CA LEU A 168 15.57 -1.08 2.83
C LEU A 168 14.90 -0.93 1.46
N ILE A 169 13.62 -1.26 1.41
CA ILE A 169 12.81 -1.28 0.20
C ILE A 169 11.41 -0.85 0.54
N SER A 170 10.72 -0.17 -0.38
CA SER A 170 9.29 0.11 -0.25
C SER A 170 8.58 -0.11 -1.58
N PHE A 171 7.35 -0.61 -1.51
CA PHE A 171 6.51 -0.85 -2.67
C PHE A 171 5.41 0.19 -2.78
N ASP A 172 5.24 0.76 -3.96
CA ASP A 172 4.23 1.74 -4.27
C ASP A 172 3.47 1.37 -5.56
N CYS A 173 2.31 1.98 -5.77
CA CYS A 173 1.56 1.79 -7.00
C CYS A 173 2.26 2.46 -8.18
N ASP A 174 2.13 1.90 -9.38
CA ASP A 174 2.42 2.68 -10.59
C ASP A 174 1.25 3.64 -10.85
N TYR A 175 1.36 4.87 -10.34
CA TYR A 175 0.31 5.89 -10.49
C TYR A 175 -0.07 6.19 -11.95
N LYS A 176 0.87 6.02 -12.89
CA LYS A 176 0.57 6.17 -14.32
C LYS A 176 -0.32 5.01 -14.82
N ASP A 177 -0.08 3.80 -14.35
CA ASP A 177 -0.91 2.64 -14.68
C ASP A 177 -2.25 2.66 -13.93
N LEU A 178 -2.32 3.20 -12.71
CA LEU A 178 -3.58 3.49 -12.02
C LEU A 178 -4.46 4.45 -12.84
N GLY A 179 -3.89 5.53 -13.37
CA GLY A 179 -4.60 6.44 -14.27
C GLY A 179 -5.11 5.74 -15.53
N ARG A 180 -4.31 4.84 -16.12
CA ARG A 180 -4.74 4.01 -17.27
C ARG A 180 -5.89 3.08 -16.91
N GLN A 181 -5.82 2.37 -15.79
CA GLN A 181 -6.93 1.50 -15.33
C GLN A 181 -8.21 2.31 -15.08
N ALA A 182 -8.10 3.50 -14.48
CA ALA A 182 -9.25 4.38 -14.31
C ALA A 182 -9.84 4.81 -15.66
N GLY A 183 -8.98 5.16 -16.63
CA GLY A 183 -9.41 5.46 -18.00
C GLY A 183 -10.09 4.28 -18.70
N GLU A 184 -9.57 3.06 -18.54
CA GLU A 184 -10.19 1.83 -19.06
C GLU A 184 -11.60 1.60 -18.47
N ILE A 185 -11.78 1.87 -17.17
CA ILE A 185 -13.10 1.83 -16.51
C ILE A 185 -14.01 2.93 -17.06
N THR A 186 -13.51 4.16 -17.23
CA THR A 186 -14.27 5.27 -17.79
C THR A 186 -14.76 4.96 -19.20
N LEU A 187 -13.92 4.37 -20.05
CA LEU A 187 -14.31 3.98 -21.41
C LEU A 187 -15.46 2.97 -21.40
N LYS A 188 -15.41 1.94 -20.55
CA LYS A 188 -16.53 0.99 -20.40
C LYS A 188 -17.85 1.68 -20.05
N ILE A 189 -17.80 2.68 -19.18
CA ILE A 189 -18.98 3.46 -18.78
C ILE A 189 -19.49 4.29 -19.95
N LEU A 190 -18.59 4.95 -20.69
CA LEU A 190 -18.94 5.71 -21.89
C LEU A 190 -19.52 4.81 -23.00
N ASP A 191 -19.09 3.55 -23.06
CA ASP A 191 -19.63 2.51 -23.95
C ASP A 191 -20.96 1.91 -23.46
N GLY A 192 -21.50 2.39 -22.32
CA GLY A 192 -22.83 2.05 -21.81
C GLY A 192 -22.86 1.03 -20.66
N GLU A 193 -21.71 0.54 -20.19
CA GLU A 193 -21.67 -0.34 -19.02
C GLU A 193 -21.98 0.43 -17.73
N LYS A 194 -22.91 -0.08 -16.92
CA LYS A 194 -23.28 0.58 -15.66
C LYS A 194 -22.16 0.42 -14.62
N PRO A 195 -21.81 1.46 -13.84
CA PRO A 195 -20.82 1.35 -12.77
C PRO A 195 -21.07 0.19 -11.79
N ALA A 196 -22.33 -0.10 -11.48
CA ALA A 196 -22.74 -1.22 -10.62
C ALA A 196 -22.25 -2.61 -11.11
N ASN A 197 -22.02 -2.76 -12.42
CA ASN A 197 -21.55 -4.01 -13.02
C ASN A 197 -20.01 -4.10 -13.06
N ILE A 198 -19.32 -2.98 -12.87
CA ILE A 198 -17.87 -2.91 -12.92
C ILE A 198 -17.31 -3.05 -11.51
N GLN A 199 -16.71 -4.19 -11.22
CA GLN A 199 -16.03 -4.41 -9.94
C GLN A 199 -14.88 -3.42 -9.75
N PRO A 200 -14.75 -2.77 -8.57
CA PRO A 200 -13.61 -1.95 -8.25
C PRO A 200 -12.30 -2.74 -8.37
N GLN A 201 -11.30 -2.12 -8.99
CA GLN A 201 -10.02 -2.76 -9.29
C GLN A 201 -8.96 -2.41 -8.24
N LYS A 202 -8.01 -3.32 -8.05
CA LYS A 202 -6.77 -3.08 -7.30
C LYS A 202 -5.62 -2.77 -8.26
N PRO A 203 -4.50 -2.18 -7.81
CA PRO A 203 -3.34 -1.93 -8.65
C PRO A 203 -2.83 -3.23 -9.31
N ARG A 204 -2.74 -3.25 -10.65
CA ARG A 204 -2.14 -4.36 -11.41
C ARG A 204 -0.63 -4.23 -11.64
N LYS A 205 -0.05 -3.07 -11.35
CA LYS A 205 1.40 -2.79 -11.42
C LYS A 205 1.86 -2.05 -10.19
N ILE A 206 3.01 -2.48 -9.67
CA ILE A 206 3.72 -1.82 -8.57
C ILE A 206 5.13 -1.47 -9.00
N LYS A 207 5.70 -0.49 -8.31
CA LYS A 207 7.09 -0.10 -8.39
C LYS A 207 7.72 -0.29 -7.01
N PHE A 208 9.04 -0.39 -6.98
CA PHE A 208 9.76 -0.39 -5.71
C PHE A 208 10.92 0.58 -5.73
N SER A 209 11.23 1.11 -4.57
CA SER A 209 12.39 1.95 -4.30
C SER A 209 13.34 1.24 -3.36
N LEU A 210 14.64 1.46 -3.52
CA LEU A 210 15.70 0.76 -2.78
C LEU A 210 16.61 1.75 -2.05
N ASN A 211 17.10 1.39 -0.87
CA ASN A 211 18.11 2.14 -0.11
C ASN A 211 19.40 1.33 0.01
N LEU A 212 20.42 1.71 -0.76
CA LEU A 212 21.70 0.99 -0.79
C LEU A 212 22.53 1.20 0.49
N LEU A 213 22.43 2.37 1.11
CA LEU A 213 23.05 2.61 2.41
C LEU A 213 22.43 1.72 3.49
N ALA A 214 21.10 1.55 3.49
CA ALA A 214 20.43 0.63 4.41
C ALA A 214 20.87 -0.82 4.14
N ALA A 215 20.95 -1.24 2.87
CA ALA A 215 21.45 -2.56 2.50
C ALA A 215 22.87 -2.80 3.05
N GLN A 216 23.77 -1.84 2.86
CA GLN A 216 25.14 -1.90 3.39
C GLN A 216 25.17 -2.01 4.91
N ARG A 217 24.40 -1.18 5.63
CA ARG A 217 24.36 -1.19 7.11
C ARG A 217 23.74 -2.45 7.70
N LEU A 218 22.92 -3.15 6.92
CA LEU A 218 22.28 -4.40 7.29
C LEU A 218 23.04 -5.64 6.78
N ASP A 219 24.20 -5.46 6.14
CA ASP A 219 24.99 -6.53 5.52
C ASP A 219 24.21 -7.33 4.44
N ILE A 220 23.27 -6.67 3.75
CA ILE A 220 22.44 -7.28 2.70
C ILE A 220 23.03 -6.97 1.32
N LYS A 221 23.33 -8.03 0.56
CA LYS A 221 23.77 -7.91 -0.82
C LYS A 221 22.56 -7.84 -1.75
N ILE A 222 22.44 -6.76 -2.50
CA ILE A 222 21.40 -6.61 -3.53
C ILE A 222 22.04 -6.83 -4.91
N PRO A 223 21.56 -7.78 -5.73
CA PRO A 223 22.07 -7.98 -7.08
C PRO A 223 21.89 -6.73 -7.95
N SER A 224 22.85 -6.45 -8.85
CA SER A 224 22.80 -5.28 -9.74
C SER A 224 21.51 -5.21 -10.58
N ALA A 225 21.04 -6.37 -11.06
CA ALA A 225 19.77 -6.47 -11.79
C ALA A 225 18.57 -5.93 -10.99
N ILE A 226 18.53 -6.18 -9.67
CA ILE A 226 17.48 -5.64 -8.79
C ILE A 226 17.63 -4.12 -8.61
N VAL A 227 18.86 -3.62 -8.57
CA VAL A 227 19.12 -2.17 -8.47
C VAL A 227 18.66 -1.44 -9.73
N GLU A 228 18.89 -2.04 -10.91
CA GLU A 228 18.48 -1.48 -12.21
C GLU A 228 16.96 -1.47 -12.41
N GLU A 229 16.24 -2.43 -11.83
CA GLU A 229 14.78 -2.46 -11.85
C GLU A 229 14.11 -1.45 -10.91
N ALA A 230 14.84 -0.99 -9.88
CA ALA A 230 14.29 -0.08 -8.88
C ALA A 230 13.90 1.25 -9.53
N SER A 231 12.67 1.72 -9.27
CA SER A 231 12.20 3.00 -9.82
C SER A 231 12.94 4.19 -9.22
N GLU A 232 13.40 4.04 -7.97
CA GLU A 232 14.19 5.03 -7.25
C GLU A 232 15.24 4.32 -6.39
N VAL A 233 16.46 4.88 -6.35
CA VAL A 233 17.57 4.36 -5.53
C VAL A 233 18.12 5.46 -4.65
N PHE A 234 18.13 5.23 -3.35
CA PHE A 234 18.61 6.15 -2.31
C PHE A 234 19.90 5.63 -1.65
N GLY A 235 20.60 6.54 -0.96
CA GLY A 235 21.80 6.18 -0.18
C GLY A 235 22.96 5.71 -1.06
N LYS A 236 23.12 6.32 -2.23
CA LYS A 236 24.33 6.23 -3.04
C LYS A 236 25.47 7.00 -2.37
#